data_AF-A0A7X3RI70-F1
#
_entry.id   AF-A0A7X3RI70-F1
#
_cell.length_a   1.000
_cell.length_b   1.000
_cell.length_c   1.000
_cell.angle_alpha   90.00
_cell.angle_beta   90.00
_cell.angle_gamma   90.00
#
_symmetry.space_group_name_H-M   'P 1'
#
loop_
_entity.id
_entity.type
_entity.pdbx_description
1 polymer ?
#
loop_
_entity_poly.entity_id
_entity_poly.type
_entity_poly.pdbx_seq_one_letter_code
_entity_poly.pdbx_strand_id
1 'polypeptide(L)'
;MTSQNTKTTPTVAISISESTDMAVLGLSDEHLQDAMAEIALHLLSSGTSLAYSGDLRAHGFTELLFELVVRYQDHPHHSGKITVTDYLAWPVHIRMTADDLAEFSAGHEKSTHLVFLAPDGTQLDREQRLELPTQEPNKKEWADGLTTMRVAMRDETQARIVLGGRVDGYKGRMPGIAEETLLSLQSHQPVFLLGGFGGCTRDIAETIGLVARWAGSRPNWEGRAYFKDFSPSDLHNGLSDEDNAILARTPHIQQAVTLVSRGLRQILNERLI
;
A
#
# COMPACT_ATOMS: atom_id res chain seq x y z
N MET A 1 39.86 -10.17 -1.57
CA MET A 1 38.73 -9.79 -2.46
C MET A 1 37.47 -9.97 -1.65
N THR A 2 37.05 -8.93 -0.96
CA THR A 2 35.84 -8.91 -0.12
C THR A 2 34.63 -8.81 -1.03
N SER A 3 33.83 -9.88 -1.07
CA SER A 3 32.52 -9.91 -1.69
C SER A 3 31.67 -8.79 -1.07
N GLN A 4 31.36 -7.74 -1.82
CA GLN A 4 30.33 -6.78 -1.45
C GLN A 4 29.01 -7.53 -1.43
N ASN A 5 28.55 -7.90 -0.24
CA ASN A 5 27.23 -8.45 -0.03
C ASN A 5 26.23 -7.32 -0.30
N THR A 6 25.69 -7.23 -1.52
CA THR A 6 24.66 -6.25 -1.87
C THR A 6 23.37 -6.66 -1.19
N LYS A 7 23.18 -6.23 0.07
CA LYS A 7 21.87 -6.27 0.73
C LYS A 7 20.89 -5.54 -0.18
N THR A 8 19.91 -6.26 -0.71
CA THR A 8 18.76 -5.65 -1.38
C THR A 8 18.02 -4.80 -0.35
N THR A 9 17.71 -3.57 -0.74
CA THR A 9 16.91 -2.65 0.09
C THR A 9 15.53 -3.27 0.28
N PRO A 10 14.99 -3.38 1.52
CA PRO A 10 13.64 -3.88 1.71
C PRO A 10 12.63 -2.91 1.11
N THR A 11 11.59 -3.45 0.49
CA THR A 11 10.46 -2.75 -0.10
C THR A 11 9.20 -3.06 0.69
N VAL A 12 8.51 -2.02 1.17
CA VAL A 12 7.26 -2.13 1.92
C VAL A 12 6.13 -1.52 1.10
N ALA A 13 5.02 -2.25 0.95
CA ALA A 13 3.81 -1.74 0.32
C ALA A 13 3.00 -0.88 1.30
N ILE A 14 2.50 0.26 0.84
CA ILE A 14 1.50 1.05 1.57
C ILE A 14 0.18 0.98 0.80
N SER A 15 -0.86 0.50 1.45
CA SER A 15 -2.23 0.49 0.93
C SER A 15 -3.08 1.48 1.70
N ILE A 16 -3.54 2.53 1.03
CA ILE A 16 -4.33 3.60 1.65
C ILE A 16 -5.46 4.05 0.73
N SER A 17 -6.61 4.31 1.33
CA SER A 17 -7.74 4.96 0.70
C SER A 17 -8.64 5.51 1.80
N GLU A 18 -9.48 6.46 1.44
CA GLU A 18 -10.44 7.11 2.31
C GLU A 18 -11.35 6.13 3.01
N SER A 19 -11.84 6.57 4.16
CA SER A 19 -12.71 5.80 5.01
C SER A 19 -13.93 6.64 5.32
N THR A 20 -15.10 6.10 5.02
CA THR A 20 -16.38 6.71 5.38
C THR A 20 -16.64 6.74 6.89
N ASP A 21 -15.75 6.12 7.67
CA ASP A 21 -15.85 6.04 9.12
C ASP A 21 -15.03 7.14 9.83
N MET A 22 -14.31 7.99 9.08
CA MET A 22 -13.49 9.08 9.65
C MET A 22 -14.28 9.93 10.66
N ALA A 23 -15.42 10.47 10.25
CA ALA A 23 -16.18 11.42 11.07
C ALA A 23 -16.69 10.81 12.38
N VAL A 24 -17.15 9.56 12.37
CA VAL A 24 -17.64 8.87 13.58
C VAL A 24 -16.50 8.42 14.51
N LEU A 25 -15.27 8.37 14.00
CA LEU A 25 -14.05 8.19 14.81
C LEU A 25 -13.47 9.52 15.32
N GLY A 26 -14.10 10.66 14.99
CA GLY A 26 -13.60 11.99 15.33
C GLY A 26 -12.38 12.41 14.49
N LEU A 27 -12.23 11.82 13.30
CA LEU A 27 -11.13 12.06 12.38
C LEU A 27 -11.61 12.79 11.12
N SER A 28 -10.66 13.41 10.42
CA SER A 28 -10.82 14.04 9.10
C SER A 28 -9.90 13.36 8.08
N ASP A 29 -10.12 13.63 6.80
CA ASP A 29 -9.24 13.14 5.73
C ASP A 29 -7.79 13.63 5.88
N GLU A 30 -7.58 14.79 6.52
CA GLU A 30 -6.25 15.33 6.85
C GLU A 30 -5.47 14.39 7.76
N HIS A 31 -6.13 13.75 8.74
CA HIS A 31 -5.46 12.77 9.61
C HIS A 31 -4.94 11.56 8.82
N LEU A 32 -5.65 11.17 7.76
CA LEU A 32 -5.25 10.06 6.89
C LEU A 32 -4.08 10.47 5.97
N GLN A 33 -4.08 11.72 5.49
CA GLN A 33 -2.95 12.31 4.75
C GLN A 33 -1.70 12.44 5.61
N ASP A 34 -1.84 12.95 6.85
CA ASP A 34 -0.76 13.04 7.83
C ASP A 34 -0.20 11.64 8.15
N ALA A 35 -1.08 10.65 8.31
CA ALA A 35 -0.67 9.28 8.53
C ALA A 35 0.15 8.71 7.36
N MET A 36 -0.32 8.92 6.14
CA MET A 36 0.43 8.55 4.93
C MET A 36 1.82 9.19 4.92
N ALA A 37 1.88 10.50 5.17
CA ALA A 37 3.11 11.27 5.11
C ALA A 37 4.12 10.79 6.16
N GLU A 38 3.70 10.64 7.41
CA GLU A 38 4.58 10.19 8.49
C GLU A 38 5.07 8.76 8.29
N ILE A 39 4.20 7.83 7.86
CA ILE A 39 4.59 6.44 7.59
C ILE A 39 5.61 6.40 6.43
N ALA A 40 5.29 7.06 5.31
CA ALA A 40 6.17 7.08 4.16
C ALA A 40 7.54 7.67 4.51
N LEU A 41 7.58 8.87 5.13
CA LEU A 41 8.84 9.51 5.52
C LEU A 41 9.63 8.67 6.53
N HIS A 42 8.95 8.03 7.49
CA HIS A 42 9.65 7.19 8.46
C HIS A 42 10.30 5.98 7.78
N LEU A 43 9.58 5.30 6.87
CA LEU A 43 10.13 4.17 6.10
C LEU A 43 11.31 4.61 5.23
N LEU A 44 11.17 5.71 4.50
CA LEU A 44 12.27 6.26 3.69
C LEU A 44 13.49 6.60 4.57
N SER A 45 13.27 7.21 5.75
CA SER A 45 14.34 7.53 6.71
C SER A 45 15.02 6.31 7.34
N SER A 46 14.32 5.18 7.39
CA SER A 46 14.88 3.89 7.80
C SER A 46 15.71 3.20 6.70
N GLY A 47 15.75 3.77 5.49
CA GLY A 47 16.40 3.17 4.33
C GLY A 47 15.54 2.12 3.63
N THR A 48 14.21 2.15 3.81
CA THR A 48 13.25 1.24 3.17
C THR A 48 12.73 1.87 1.88
N SER A 49 12.61 1.08 0.81
CA SER A 49 11.93 1.48 -0.43
C SER A 49 10.42 1.27 -0.31
N LEU A 50 9.63 2.01 -1.08
CA LEU A 50 8.18 1.92 -1.01
C LEU A 50 7.61 1.31 -2.28
N ALA A 51 6.60 0.46 -2.16
CA ALA A 51 5.75 0.07 -3.26
C ALA A 51 4.37 0.69 -3.08
N TYR A 52 3.80 1.19 -4.16
CA TYR A 52 2.51 1.86 -4.14
C TYR A 52 1.70 1.53 -5.39
N SER A 53 0.38 1.70 -5.28
CA SER A 53 -0.53 1.75 -6.42
C SER A 53 -1.75 2.55 -5.99
N GLY A 54 -2.03 3.63 -6.71
CA GLY A 54 -3.12 4.54 -6.39
C GLY A 54 -3.90 4.96 -7.63
N ASP A 55 -4.97 5.72 -7.40
CA ASP A 55 -5.59 6.47 -8.49
C ASP A 55 -4.73 7.71 -8.83
N LEU A 56 -4.75 8.10 -10.10
CA LEU A 56 -3.98 9.23 -10.63
C LEU A 56 -4.77 10.53 -10.60
N ARG A 57 -5.58 10.72 -9.56
CA ARG A 57 -6.40 11.93 -9.41
C ARG A 57 -5.57 13.04 -8.79
N ALA A 58 -5.88 14.28 -9.18
CA ALA A 58 -5.35 15.47 -8.54
C ALA A 58 -5.70 15.46 -7.04
N HIS A 59 -4.73 15.86 -6.21
CA HIS A 59 -4.80 15.89 -4.75
C HIS A 59 -5.03 14.50 -4.12
N GLY A 60 -4.65 13.44 -4.83
CA GLY A 60 -4.68 12.06 -4.34
C GLY A 60 -3.44 11.68 -3.52
N PHE A 61 -3.47 10.50 -2.91
CA PHE A 61 -2.34 9.97 -2.14
C PHE A 61 -1.09 9.68 -2.98
N THR A 62 -1.25 9.38 -4.27
CA THR A 62 -0.13 9.18 -5.21
C THR A 62 0.70 10.45 -5.38
N GLU A 63 0.04 11.59 -5.63
CA GLU A 63 0.67 12.90 -5.76
C GLU A 63 1.36 13.30 -4.44
N LEU A 64 0.66 13.14 -3.31
CA LEU A 64 1.24 13.36 -1.98
C LEU A 64 2.53 12.54 -1.77
N LEU A 65 2.50 11.24 -2.09
CA LEU A 65 3.67 10.37 -1.93
C LEU A 65 4.85 10.85 -2.80
N PHE A 66 4.61 11.18 -4.06
CA PHE A 66 5.68 11.65 -4.95
C PHE A 66 6.27 12.97 -4.49
N GLU A 67 5.44 13.93 -4.07
CA GLU A 67 5.92 15.19 -3.48
C GLU A 67 6.81 14.96 -2.25
N LEU A 68 6.39 14.07 -1.35
CA LEU A 68 7.16 13.75 -0.14
C LEU A 68 8.52 13.15 -0.49
N VAL A 69 8.58 12.25 -1.47
CA VAL A 69 9.81 11.55 -1.84
C VAL A 69 10.78 12.51 -2.54
N VAL A 70 10.29 13.36 -3.44
CA VAL A 70 11.11 14.40 -4.09
C VAL A 70 11.74 15.32 -3.04
N ARG A 71 10.92 15.85 -2.12
CA ARG A 71 11.42 16.71 -1.03
C ARG A 71 12.42 16.00 -0.12
N TYR A 72 12.22 14.71 0.12
CA TYR A 72 13.12 13.91 0.94
C TYR A 72 14.49 13.69 0.26
N GLN A 73 14.51 13.41 -1.05
CA GLN A 73 15.75 13.17 -1.80
C GLN A 73 16.62 14.42 -1.99
N ASP A 74 16.01 15.61 -2.09
CA ASP A 74 16.74 16.87 -2.26
C ASP A 74 17.51 17.31 -0.99
N HIS A 75 17.37 16.58 0.13
CA HIS A 75 18.04 16.93 1.37
C HIS A 75 19.53 16.49 1.37
N PRO A 76 20.50 17.39 1.65
CA PRO A 76 21.94 17.22 1.40
C PRO A 76 22.66 16.12 2.22
N HIS A 77 21.93 15.35 3.03
CA HIS A 77 22.47 14.27 3.86
C HIS A 77 22.02 12.86 3.43
N HIS A 78 21.29 12.73 2.32
CA HIS A 78 20.85 11.42 1.82
C HIS A 78 21.63 11.01 0.56
N SER A 79 22.37 9.91 0.65
CA SER A 79 23.37 9.50 -0.34
C SER A 79 23.02 8.20 -1.10
N GLY A 80 21.78 7.69 -1.08
CA GLY A 80 21.51 6.45 -1.82
C GLY A 80 20.06 6.00 -2.00
N LYS A 81 19.80 5.48 -3.20
CA LYS A 81 18.98 4.31 -3.62
C LYS A 81 17.56 4.09 -3.07
N ILE A 82 17.00 5.03 -2.33
CA ILE A 82 15.61 4.90 -1.88
C ILE A 82 14.70 5.28 -3.03
N THR A 83 13.89 4.33 -3.49
CA THR A 83 12.96 4.53 -4.61
C THR A 83 11.53 4.22 -4.18
N VAL A 84 10.59 4.93 -4.77
CA VAL A 84 9.19 4.49 -4.81
C VAL A 84 8.99 3.72 -6.09
N THR A 85 8.39 2.53 -6.01
CA THR A 85 7.92 1.79 -7.17
C THR A 85 6.40 1.93 -7.23
N ASP A 86 5.91 2.62 -8.24
CA ASP A 86 4.47 2.78 -8.47
C ASP A 86 3.99 1.79 -9.53
N TYR A 87 3.10 0.89 -9.12
CA TYR A 87 2.55 -0.16 -9.96
C TYR A 87 1.26 0.33 -10.61
N LEU A 88 1.30 0.49 -11.92
CA LEU A 88 0.16 0.91 -12.71
C LEU A 88 -0.52 -0.33 -13.31
N ALA A 89 -1.76 -0.56 -12.90
CA ALA A 89 -2.58 -1.63 -13.45
C ALA A 89 -2.94 -1.35 -14.92
N TRP A 90 -3.03 -2.40 -15.74
CA TRP A 90 -3.49 -2.34 -17.14
C TRP A 90 -4.62 -1.33 -17.40
N PRO A 91 -5.79 -1.45 -16.73
CA PRO A 91 -6.93 -0.58 -17.00
C PRO A 91 -6.72 0.89 -16.61
N VAL A 92 -5.69 1.19 -15.82
CA VAL A 92 -5.32 2.55 -15.45
C VAL A 92 -4.44 3.14 -16.54
N HIS A 93 -3.28 2.54 -16.78
CA HIS A 93 -2.31 3.18 -17.67
C HIS A 93 -2.74 3.12 -19.13
N ILE A 94 -3.48 2.11 -19.60
CA ILE A 94 -3.82 1.99 -21.03
C ILE A 94 -4.78 3.10 -21.52
N ARG A 95 -5.37 3.85 -20.60
CA ARG A 95 -6.22 5.01 -20.91
C ARG A 95 -5.40 6.29 -21.11
N MET A 96 -4.16 6.31 -20.65
CA MET A 96 -3.28 7.48 -20.67
C MET A 96 -2.60 7.64 -22.03
N THR A 97 -2.59 8.86 -22.54
CA THR A 97 -1.81 9.25 -23.71
C THR A 97 -0.31 9.31 -23.37
N ALA A 98 0.53 9.47 -24.39
CA ALA A 98 1.97 9.70 -24.18
C ALA A 98 2.23 10.98 -23.37
N ASP A 99 1.42 12.03 -23.61
CA ASP A 99 1.52 13.30 -22.89
C ASP A 99 1.09 13.14 -21.42
N ASP A 100 -0.01 12.43 -21.16
CA ASP A 100 -0.45 12.13 -19.79
C ASP A 100 0.63 11.35 -19.02
N LEU A 101 1.32 10.39 -19.68
CA LEU A 101 2.41 9.63 -19.08
C LEU A 101 3.68 10.45 -18.89
N ALA A 102 3.92 11.47 -19.72
CA ALA A 102 5.04 12.38 -19.58
C ALA A 102 4.80 13.33 -18.40
N GLU A 103 3.62 13.95 -18.36
CA GLU A 103 3.16 14.81 -17.27
C GLU A 103 3.14 14.06 -15.94
N PHE A 104 2.57 12.84 -15.93
CA PHE A 104 2.51 12.02 -14.74
C PHE A 104 3.88 11.65 -14.18
N SER A 105 4.92 11.51 -15.01
CA SER A 105 6.28 11.21 -14.53
C SER A 105 7.14 12.44 -14.23
N ALA A 106 6.66 13.63 -14.60
CA ALA A 106 7.49 14.83 -14.61
C ALA A 106 7.93 15.24 -13.20
N GLY A 107 9.23 15.47 -13.03
CA GLY A 107 9.81 16.02 -11.80
C GLY A 107 10.10 15.00 -10.68
N HIS A 108 9.83 13.71 -10.90
CA HIS A 108 10.12 12.63 -9.95
C HIS A 108 10.72 11.38 -10.63
N GLU A 109 11.30 11.54 -11.83
CA GLU A 109 11.89 10.45 -12.61
C GLU A 109 13.10 9.80 -11.92
N LYS A 110 13.76 10.54 -11.03
CA LYS A 110 14.91 10.06 -10.26
C LYS A 110 14.52 9.32 -8.99
N SER A 111 13.32 9.59 -8.47
CA SER A 111 12.82 9.12 -7.19
C SER A 111 11.79 8.00 -7.30
N THR A 112 11.10 7.94 -8.44
CA THR A 112 10.01 7.01 -8.68
C THR A 112 10.30 6.14 -9.90
N HIS A 113 10.11 4.84 -9.74
CA HIS A 113 10.10 3.86 -10.81
C HIS A 113 8.65 3.46 -11.13
N LEU A 114 8.21 3.73 -12.35
CA LEU A 114 6.89 3.33 -12.82
C LEU A 114 6.94 1.92 -13.42
N VAL A 115 6.04 1.05 -12.97
CA VAL A 115 5.88 -0.32 -13.50
C VAL A 115 4.52 -0.41 -14.17
N PHE A 116 4.50 -0.61 -15.49
CA PHE A 116 3.28 -0.82 -16.27
C PHE A 116 3.02 -2.31 -16.39
N LEU A 117 1.80 -2.77 -16.10
CA LEU A 117 1.44 -4.18 -16.15
C LEU A 117 0.47 -4.48 -17.27
N ALA A 118 0.84 -5.42 -18.14
CA ALA A 118 -0.06 -6.03 -19.10
C ALA A 118 -1.17 -6.84 -18.39
N PRO A 119 -2.27 -7.22 -19.09
CA PRO A 119 -3.38 -7.95 -18.47
C PRO A 119 -2.97 -9.28 -17.80
N ASP A 120 -1.93 -9.92 -18.33
CA ASP A 120 -1.38 -11.19 -17.83
C ASP A 120 -0.35 -11.02 -16.71
N GLY A 121 0.00 -9.78 -16.34
CA GLY A 121 0.96 -9.46 -15.30
C GLY A 121 2.38 -9.26 -15.79
N THR A 122 2.62 -9.34 -17.10
CA THR A 122 3.92 -9.01 -17.70
C THR A 122 4.23 -7.52 -17.47
N GLN A 123 5.43 -7.22 -16.98
CA GLN A 123 5.91 -5.85 -16.88
C GLN A 123 6.28 -5.32 -18.27
N LEU A 124 5.73 -4.16 -18.62
CA LEU A 124 6.05 -3.43 -19.84
C LEU A 124 7.03 -2.31 -19.49
N ASP A 125 8.10 -2.18 -20.27
CA ASP A 125 8.91 -0.97 -20.21
C ASP A 125 8.15 0.23 -20.83
N ARG A 126 8.74 1.43 -20.68
CA ARG A 126 8.10 2.66 -21.16
C ARG A 126 7.96 2.68 -22.69
N GLU A 127 8.91 2.13 -23.43
CA GLU A 127 8.88 2.14 -24.90
C GLU A 127 7.76 1.21 -25.39
N GLN A 128 7.71 -0.02 -24.89
CA GLN A 128 6.64 -1.00 -25.12
C GLN A 128 5.28 -0.43 -24.76
N ARG A 129 5.17 0.27 -23.62
CA ARG A 129 3.92 0.93 -23.24
C ARG A 129 3.52 2.00 -24.25
N LEU A 130 4.44 2.85 -24.72
CA LEU A 130 4.14 3.95 -25.64
C LEU A 130 3.72 3.49 -27.05
N GLU A 131 4.08 2.26 -27.45
CA GLU A 131 3.64 1.65 -28.71
C GLU A 131 2.16 1.23 -28.70
N LEU A 132 1.56 1.08 -27.50
CA LEU A 132 0.18 0.65 -27.36
C LEU A 132 -0.81 1.82 -27.51
N PRO A 133 -1.87 1.67 -28.32
CA PRO A 133 -2.90 2.70 -28.45
C PRO A 133 -3.69 2.85 -27.14
N THR A 134 -4.21 4.05 -26.91
CA THR A 134 -5.13 4.26 -25.79
C THR A 134 -6.43 3.51 -26.02
N GLN A 135 -6.97 2.91 -24.96
CA GLN A 135 -8.25 2.22 -25.02
C GLN A 135 -9.04 2.40 -23.72
N GLU A 136 -10.36 2.32 -23.83
CA GLU A 136 -11.25 2.28 -22.66
C GLU A 136 -11.49 0.82 -22.22
N PRO A 137 -10.95 0.40 -21.06
CA PRO A 137 -11.08 -0.97 -20.59
C PRO A 137 -12.50 -1.26 -20.13
N ASN A 138 -12.96 -2.49 -20.40
CA ASN A 138 -14.25 -2.95 -19.91
C ASN A 138 -14.18 -3.37 -18.42
N LYS A 139 -15.34 -3.68 -17.82
CA LYS A 139 -15.43 -4.07 -16.39
C LYS A 139 -14.56 -5.28 -16.02
N LYS A 140 -14.42 -6.25 -16.91
CA LYS A 140 -13.60 -7.45 -16.67
C LYS A 140 -12.12 -7.09 -16.66
N GLU A 141 -11.67 -6.27 -17.61
CA GLU A 141 -10.29 -5.77 -17.63
C GLU A 141 -9.96 -4.92 -16.41
N TRP A 142 -10.92 -4.13 -15.90
CA TRP A 142 -10.78 -3.44 -14.62
C TRP A 142 -10.58 -4.39 -13.46
N ALA A 143 -11.41 -5.41 -13.34
CA ALA A 143 -11.32 -6.38 -12.25
C ALA A 143 -10.01 -7.18 -12.32
N ASP A 144 -9.71 -7.77 -13.47
CA ASP A 144 -8.55 -8.64 -13.63
C ASP A 144 -7.25 -7.85 -13.57
N GLY A 145 -7.16 -6.70 -14.24
CA GLY A 145 -5.95 -5.88 -14.24
C GLY A 145 -5.58 -5.33 -12.86
N LEU A 146 -6.57 -4.98 -12.03
CA LEU A 146 -6.33 -4.59 -10.64
C LEU A 146 -5.83 -5.78 -9.80
N THR A 147 -6.46 -6.95 -9.92
CA THR A 147 -6.00 -8.18 -9.23
C THR A 147 -4.57 -8.54 -9.64
N THR A 148 -4.28 -8.56 -10.94
CA THR A 148 -2.96 -8.84 -11.51
C THR A 148 -1.90 -7.89 -10.93
N MET A 149 -2.21 -6.60 -10.86
CA MET A 149 -1.31 -5.61 -10.28
C MET A 149 -1.04 -5.85 -8.79
N ARG A 150 -2.08 -6.16 -8.01
CA ARG A 150 -1.95 -6.45 -6.57
C ARG A 150 -1.08 -7.68 -6.32
N VAL A 151 -1.22 -8.71 -7.16
CA VAL A 151 -0.39 -9.92 -7.15
C VAL A 151 1.07 -9.58 -7.44
N ALA A 152 1.34 -8.85 -8.53
CA ALA A 152 2.71 -8.45 -8.89
C ALA A 152 3.38 -7.61 -7.79
N MET A 153 2.68 -6.62 -7.22
CA MET A 153 3.20 -5.81 -6.12
C MET A 153 3.50 -6.65 -4.87
N ARG A 154 2.61 -7.58 -4.50
CA ARG A 154 2.82 -8.46 -3.35
C ARG A 154 4.10 -9.28 -3.51
N ASP A 155 4.36 -9.81 -4.70
CA ASP A 155 5.52 -10.68 -4.95
C ASP A 155 6.86 -9.94 -4.84
N GLU A 156 6.85 -8.62 -5.06
CA GLU A 156 8.05 -7.77 -4.99
C GLU A 156 8.21 -7.05 -3.64
N THR A 157 7.31 -7.27 -2.68
CA THR A 157 7.30 -6.57 -1.39
C THR A 157 7.52 -7.51 -0.21
N GLN A 158 8.13 -7.00 0.87
CA GLN A 158 8.44 -7.81 2.05
C GLN A 158 7.40 -7.67 3.16
N ALA A 159 6.64 -6.59 3.18
CA ALA A 159 5.54 -6.36 4.11
C ALA A 159 4.53 -5.39 3.49
N ARG A 160 3.32 -5.37 4.05
CA ARG A 160 2.25 -4.44 3.69
C ARG A 160 1.71 -3.70 4.90
N ILE A 161 1.61 -2.39 4.79
CA ILE A 161 0.95 -1.52 5.76
C ILE A 161 -0.38 -1.08 5.16
N VAL A 162 -1.48 -1.28 5.87
CA VAL A 162 -2.82 -0.94 5.39
C VAL A 162 -3.52 0.00 6.37
N LEU A 163 -4.17 1.04 5.84
CA LEU A 163 -4.93 2.01 6.62
C LEU A 163 -6.13 2.56 5.84
N GLY A 164 -7.25 2.76 6.55
CA GLY A 164 -8.51 3.21 5.97
C GLY A 164 -9.15 2.17 5.04
N GLY A 165 -9.69 2.63 3.92
CA GLY A 165 -10.20 1.78 2.84
C GLY A 165 -11.70 1.92 2.61
N ARG A 166 -12.06 2.38 1.42
CA ARG A 166 -13.44 2.50 0.95
C ARG A 166 -14.10 1.12 0.88
N VAL A 167 -15.30 1.00 1.45
CA VAL A 167 -16.13 -0.22 1.42
C VAL A 167 -17.26 -0.16 0.39
N ASP A 168 -17.41 0.98 -0.29
CA ASP A 168 -18.37 1.23 -1.35
C ASP A 168 -17.69 1.99 -2.50
N GLY A 169 -18.35 2.04 -3.67
CA GLY A 169 -17.86 2.79 -4.84
C GLY A 169 -16.50 2.35 -5.39
N TYR A 170 -15.97 1.19 -4.96
CA TYR A 170 -14.68 0.67 -5.39
C TYR A 170 -14.76 0.03 -6.78
N LYS A 171 -13.61 -0.05 -7.44
CA LYS A 171 -13.42 -0.82 -8.68
C LYS A 171 -12.77 -2.15 -8.37
N GLY A 172 -13.12 -3.17 -9.15
CA GLY A 172 -12.60 -4.53 -9.00
C GLY A 172 -13.60 -5.48 -8.34
N ARG A 173 -13.10 -6.59 -7.82
CA ARG A 173 -13.92 -7.68 -7.28
C ARG A 173 -14.36 -7.43 -5.83
N MET A 174 -13.61 -6.61 -5.10
CA MET A 174 -13.87 -6.27 -3.70
C MET A 174 -13.11 -4.96 -3.36
N PRO A 175 -13.28 -4.38 -2.15
CA PRO A 175 -12.48 -3.22 -1.72
C PRO A 175 -10.98 -3.47 -1.95
N GLY A 176 -10.29 -2.48 -2.53
CA GLY A 176 -8.91 -2.69 -2.99
C GLY A 176 -7.94 -3.08 -1.88
N ILE A 177 -7.99 -2.36 -0.76
CA ILE A 177 -7.20 -2.68 0.44
C ILE A 177 -7.55 -4.07 0.98
N ALA A 178 -8.81 -4.48 0.90
CA ALA A 178 -9.21 -5.81 1.35
C ALA A 178 -8.62 -6.89 0.44
N GLU A 179 -8.65 -6.73 -0.88
CA GLU A 179 -8.01 -7.70 -1.79
C GLU A 179 -6.49 -7.77 -1.57
N GLU A 180 -5.82 -6.62 -1.43
CA GLU A 180 -4.39 -6.54 -1.12
C GLU A 180 -4.04 -7.24 0.19
N THR A 181 -4.85 -7.02 1.23
CA THR A 181 -4.67 -7.67 2.53
C THR A 181 -4.87 -9.18 2.42
N LEU A 182 -5.95 -9.62 1.74
CA LEU A 182 -6.25 -11.03 1.55
C LEU A 182 -5.11 -11.76 0.82
N LEU A 183 -4.63 -11.19 -0.28
CA LEU A 183 -3.50 -11.73 -1.05
C LEU A 183 -2.22 -11.80 -0.21
N SER A 184 -1.99 -10.83 0.67
CA SER A 184 -0.84 -10.80 1.56
C SER A 184 -0.92 -11.91 2.61
N LEU A 185 -2.06 -12.05 3.28
CA LEU A 185 -2.28 -13.08 4.31
C LEU A 185 -2.19 -14.50 3.71
N GLN A 186 -2.79 -14.73 2.53
CA GLN A 186 -2.72 -16.01 1.83
C GLN A 186 -1.29 -16.43 1.45
N SER A 187 -0.39 -15.46 1.26
CA SER A 187 1.02 -15.69 0.94
C SER A 187 1.94 -15.58 2.16
N HIS A 188 1.39 -15.50 3.38
CA HIS A 188 2.15 -15.26 4.61
C HIS A 188 3.04 -14.00 4.57
N GLN A 189 2.69 -13.01 3.74
CA GLN A 189 3.37 -11.73 3.72
C GLN A 189 2.98 -10.95 4.99
N PRO A 190 3.95 -10.42 5.75
CA PRO A 190 3.71 -9.57 6.91
C PRO A 190 2.72 -8.43 6.64
N VAL A 191 1.67 -8.31 7.47
CA VAL A 191 0.62 -7.28 7.35
C VAL A 191 0.50 -6.45 8.62
N PHE A 192 0.53 -5.12 8.49
CA PHE A 192 0.26 -4.16 9.55
C PHE A 192 -1.11 -3.52 9.36
N LEU A 193 -2.07 -3.83 10.23
CA LEU A 193 -3.45 -3.30 10.17
C LEU A 193 -3.61 -2.05 11.03
N LEU A 194 -3.63 -0.86 10.42
CA LEU A 194 -3.88 0.41 11.13
C LEU A 194 -5.40 0.72 11.13
N GLY A 195 -6.15 -0.09 11.87
CA GLY A 195 -7.61 -0.01 11.98
C GLY A 195 -8.15 1.21 12.74
N GLY A 196 -7.29 2.05 13.32
CA GLY A 196 -7.68 3.32 13.93
C GLY A 196 -8.27 4.32 12.93
N PHE A 197 -7.99 4.13 11.63
CA PHE A 197 -8.55 4.93 10.54
C PHE A 197 -9.82 4.31 9.91
N GLY A 198 -10.48 3.36 10.57
CA GLY A 198 -11.74 2.81 10.09
C GLY A 198 -11.63 2.08 8.73
N GLY A 199 -12.75 2.03 8.00
CA GLY A 199 -12.81 1.46 6.66
C GLY A 199 -12.66 -0.06 6.66
N CYS A 200 -12.38 -0.64 5.49
CA CYS A 200 -12.21 -2.09 5.39
C CYS A 200 -11.03 -2.59 6.24
N THR A 201 -10.00 -1.78 6.50
CA THR A 201 -8.91 -2.14 7.43
C THR A 201 -9.43 -2.45 8.83
N ARG A 202 -10.29 -1.59 9.38
CA ARG A 202 -10.91 -1.83 10.69
C ARG A 202 -11.83 -3.04 10.67
N ASP A 203 -12.62 -3.20 9.62
CA ASP A 203 -13.51 -4.33 9.45
C ASP A 203 -12.75 -5.68 9.38
N ILE A 204 -11.57 -5.70 8.75
CA ILE A 204 -10.69 -6.87 8.73
C ILE A 204 -10.16 -7.16 10.14
N ALA A 205 -9.65 -6.14 10.84
CA ALA A 205 -9.15 -6.29 12.21
C ALA A 205 -10.22 -6.85 13.16
N GLU A 206 -11.48 -6.45 13.00
CA GLU A 206 -12.61 -7.03 13.73
C GLU A 206 -12.86 -8.50 13.37
N THR A 207 -12.80 -8.82 12.07
CA THR A 207 -13.17 -10.14 11.55
C THR A 207 -12.17 -11.20 11.98
N ILE A 208 -10.87 -10.85 12.03
CA ILE A 208 -9.81 -11.74 12.52
C ILE A 208 -9.71 -11.75 14.06
N GLY A 209 -10.57 -11.02 14.78
CA GLY A 209 -10.61 -11.03 16.25
C GLY A 209 -9.57 -10.16 16.96
N LEU A 210 -8.95 -9.21 16.27
CA LEU A 210 -7.91 -8.33 16.83
C LEU A 210 -8.52 -7.19 17.69
N VAL A 211 -9.70 -6.72 17.29
CA VAL A 211 -10.44 -5.67 17.99
C VAL A 211 -11.92 -6.01 18.08
N ALA A 212 -12.59 -5.47 19.10
CA ALA A 212 -14.03 -5.61 19.21
C ALA A 212 -14.74 -4.83 18.09
N ARG A 213 -15.86 -5.39 17.62
CA ARG A 213 -16.78 -4.69 16.72
C ARG A 213 -17.35 -3.47 17.42
N TRP A 214 -17.60 -2.41 16.66
CA TRP A 214 -18.17 -1.15 17.15
C TRP A 214 -19.46 -0.83 16.40
N ALA A 215 -20.21 0.17 16.88
CA ALA A 215 -21.51 0.50 16.33
C ALA A 215 -21.46 1.00 14.87
N GLY A 216 -20.31 1.55 14.44
CA GLY A 216 -20.09 2.04 13.08
C GLY A 216 -19.63 0.99 12.07
N SER A 217 -19.38 -0.27 12.48
CA SER A 217 -18.87 -1.30 11.57
C SER A 217 -19.81 -1.53 10.38
N ARG A 218 -19.24 -1.68 9.18
CA ARG A 218 -20.00 -1.94 7.95
C ARG A 218 -19.77 -3.40 7.50
N PRO A 219 -20.62 -4.36 7.89
CA PRO A 219 -20.36 -5.79 7.68
C PRO A 219 -20.52 -6.31 6.25
N ASN A 220 -21.10 -5.54 5.33
CA ASN A 220 -21.74 -6.10 4.14
C ASN A 220 -21.01 -5.83 2.82
N TRP A 221 -19.70 -5.58 2.83
CA TRP A 221 -18.92 -5.48 1.59
C TRP A 221 -18.43 -6.85 1.10
N GLU A 222 -18.30 -6.98 -0.22
CA GLU A 222 -17.97 -8.23 -0.90
C GLU A 222 -16.61 -8.77 -0.45
N GLY A 223 -16.57 -10.05 -0.04
CA GLY A 223 -15.34 -10.74 0.34
C GLY A 223 -14.87 -10.53 1.78
N ARG A 224 -15.59 -9.77 2.63
CA ARG A 224 -15.29 -9.69 4.09
C ARG A 224 -15.26 -11.08 4.74
N ALA A 225 -16.11 -11.98 4.28
CA ALA A 225 -16.21 -13.34 4.82
C ALA A 225 -14.92 -14.17 4.65
N TYR A 226 -14.08 -13.86 3.65
CA TYR A 226 -12.80 -14.56 3.45
C TYR A 226 -11.83 -14.36 4.61
N PHE A 227 -11.98 -13.29 5.38
CA PHE A 227 -11.12 -13.02 6.53
C PHE A 227 -11.45 -13.87 7.77
N LYS A 228 -12.58 -14.62 7.76
CA LYS A 228 -12.95 -15.51 8.88
C LYS A 228 -12.02 -16.70 9.02
N ASP A 229 -11.28 -17.03 7.97
CA ASP A 229 -10.31 -18.13 7.95
C ASP A 229 -8.96 -17.71 8.54
N PHE A 230 -8.81 -16.44 8.97
CA PHE A 230 -7.59 -15.88 9.52
C PHE A 230 -7.79 -15.39 10.96
N SER A 231 -6.68 -15.23 11.64
CA SER A 231 -6.54 -14.86 13.04
C SER A 231 -5.38 -13.86 13.22
N PRO A 232 -5.18 -13.28 14.42
CA PRO A 232 -4.09 -12.33 14.65
C PRO A 232 -2.71 -12.94 14.38
N SER A 233 -2.52 -14.25 14.57
CA SER A 233 -1.25 -14.92 14.33
C SER A 233 -0.85 -14.99 12.86
N ASP A 234 -1.80 -14.82 11.94
CA ASP A 234 -1.56 -14.84 10.49
C ASP A 234 -0.99 -13.50 9.97
N LEU A 235 -0.90 -12.47 10.82
CA LEU A 235 -0.34 -11.17 10.43
C LEU A 235 1.17 -11.23 10.18
N HIS A 236 1.89 -12.16 10.81
CA HIS A 236 3.34 -12.41 10.63
C HIS A 236 4.23 -11.15 10.64
N ASN A 237 3.82 -10.10 11.36
CA ASN A 237 4.43 -8.78 11.26
C ASN A 237 5.45 -8.47 12.37
N GLY A 238 5.83 -9.49 13.14
CA GLY A 238 6.81 -9.38 14.23
C GLY A 238 6.28 -8.66 15.48
N LEU A 239 5.00 -8.32 15.53
CA LEU A 239 4.36 -7.73 16.71
C LEU A 239 3.69 -8.79 17.58
N SER A 240 3.60 -8.51 18.88
CA SER A 240 2.76 -9.29 19.79
C SER A 240 1.27 -9.08 19.51
N ASP A 241 0.40 -9.97 19.99
CA ASP A 241 -1.05 -9.82 19.87
C ASP A 241 -1.55 -8.51 20.51
N GLU A 242 -0.97 -8.12 21.65
CA GLU A 242 -1.28 -6.86 22.33
C GLU A 242 -0.91 -5.66 21.47
N ASP A 243 0.29 -5.68 20.89
CA ASP A 243 0.77 -4.60 20.02
C ASP A 243 -0.05 -4.48 18.73
N ASN A 244 -0.44 -5.61 18.14
CA ASN A 244 -1.34 -5.63 17.00
C ASN A 244 -2.72 -5.07 17.38
N ALA A 245 -3.24 -5.41 18.56
CA ALA A 245 -4.51 -4.87 19.04
C ALA A 245 -4.43 -3.35 19.29
N ILE A 246 -3.29 -2.83 19.73
CA ILE A 246 -3.05 -1.38 19.86
C ILE A 246 -2.99 -0.73 18.47
N LEU A 247 -2.20 -1.29 17.55
CA LEU A 247 -2.05 -0.77 16.19
C LEU A 247 -3.41 -0.69 15.46
N ALA A 248 -4.24 -1.69 15.64
CA ALA A 248 -5.57 -1.76 15.03
C ALA A 248 -6.60 -0.80 15.64
N ARG A 249 -6.31 -0.17 16.78
CA ARG A 249 -7.21 0.80 17.43
C ARG A 249 -6.74 2.23 17.32
N THR A 250 -5.43 2.45 17.32
CA THR A 250 -4.86 3.77 17.51
C THR A 250 -5.03 4.64 16.26
N PRO A 251 -5.65 5.83 16.38
CA PRO A 251 -5.55 6.86 15.36
C PRO A 251 -4.28 7.71 15.53
N HIS A 252 -3.50 7.48 16.60
CA HIS A 252 -2.31 8.27 16.90
C HIS A 252 -1.12 7.79 16.07
N ILE A 253 -0.77 8.58 15.07
CA ILE A 253 0.22 8.23 14.07
C ILE A 253 1.60 7.91 14.65
N GLN A 254 2.06 8.67 15.64
CA GLN A 254 3.35 8.41 16.32
C GLN A 254 3.39 7.03 16.99
N GLN A 255 2.26 6.58 17.56
CA GLN A 255 2.15 5.24 18.10
C GLN A 255 2.17 4.21 16.98
N ALA A 256 1.39 4.41 15.91
CA ALA A 256 1.36 3.52 14.76
C ALA A 256 2.75 3.34 14.13
N VAL A 257 3.48 4.43 13.87
CA VAL A 257 4.85 4.40 13.35
C VAL A 257 5.79 3.64 14.27
N THR A 258 5.72 3.87 15.58
CA THR A 258 6.55 3.16 16.57
C THR A 258 6.33 1.65 16.51
N LEU A 259 5.07 1.21 16.43
CA LEU A 259 4.70 -0.20 16.35
C LEU A 259 5.17 -0.80 15.01
N VAL A 260 4.85 -0.16 13.88
CA VAL A 260 5.29 -0.59 12.54
C VAL A 260 6.80 -0.77 12.51
N SER A 261 7.57 0.22 12.98
CA SER A 261 9.03 0.15 12.97
C SER A 261 9.61 -0.92 13.89
N ARG A 262 8.92 -1.26 14.99
CA ARG A 262 9.32 -2.41 15.81
C ARG A 262 9.08 -3.73 15.08
N GLY A 263 7.90 -3.92 14.49
CA GLY A 263 7.58 -5.14 13.75
C GLY A 263 8.48 -5.32 12.53
N LEU A 264 8.68 -4.26 11.74
CA LEU A 264 9.59 -4.26 10.58
C LEU A 264 11.02 -4.64 10.96
N ARG A 265 11.54 -4.08 12.05
CA ARG A 265 12.89 -4.45 12.54
C ARG A 265 12.97 -5.94 12.88
N GLN A 266 11.92 -6.50 13.47
CA GLN A 266 11.91 -7.91 13.84
C GLN A 266 11.90 -8.81 12.59
N ILE A 267 10.98 -8.59 11.65
CA ILE A 267 10.89 -9.40 10.43
C ILE A 267 12.12 -9.25 9.50
N LEU A 268 12.73 -8.06 9.45
CA LEU A 268 13.89 -7.81 8.58
C LEU A 268 15.19 -8.32 9.19
N ASN A 269 15.31 -8.33 10.52
CA ASN A 269 16.46 -8.95 11.20
C ASN A 269 16.41 -10.48 11.13
N GLU A 270 15.22 -11.08 11.24
CA GLU A 270 15.02 -12.53 11.14
C GLU A 270 15.37 -13.09 9.75
N ARG A 271 15.27 -12.28 8.67
CA ARG A 271 15.67 -12.67 7.31
C ARG A 271 17.17 -12.57 7.01
N LEU A 272 17.96 -12.06 7.96
CA LEU A 272 19.41 -11.88 7.82
C LEU A 272 20.24 -12.94 8.56
N ILE A 273 19.57 -13.87 9.25
CA ILE A 273 20.15 -14.99 10.00
C ILE A 273 19.80 -16.28 9.28
#